data_AF-X1DKI8-F1
#
_entry.id   AF-X1DKI8-F1
#
_cell.length_a   1.000
_cell.length_b   1.000
_cell.length_c   1.000
_cell.angle_alpha   90.00
_cell.angle_beta   90.00
_cell.angle_gamma   90.00
#
_symmetry.space_group_name_H-M   'P 1'
#
loop_
_entity.id
_entity.type
_entity.pdbx_description
1 polymer ?
#
loop_
_entity_poly.entity_id
_entity_poly.type
_entity_poly.pdbx_seq_one_letter_code
_entity_poly.pdbx_strand_id
1 'polypeptide(L)'
;MFMELEVNENISALKIKNIFNHIAKNRCIHCSSHLHYDEQPDSLYISCSKNFDHFRISGFKDIETGKIILIYLNNMNEGIMNEKLLGDFQKIIHSIKFS
;
A
#
# COMPACT_ATOMS: atom_id res chain seq x y z
N MET A 1 16.22 1.82 -22.96
CA MET A 1 16.12 0.51 -22.31
C MET A 1 14.89 0.57 -21.43
N PHE A 2 13.76 0.07 -21.93
CA PHE A 2 12.53 0.04 -21.16
C PHE A 2 12.68 -1.10 -20.15
N MET A 3 12.65 -0.77 -18.86
CA MET A 3 12.53 -1.75 -17.80
C MET A 3 11.11 -2.31 -17.93
N GLU A 4 10.97 -3.48 -18.55
CA GLU A 4 9.75 -4.27 -18.40
C GLU A 4 9.66 -4.59 -16.90
N LEU A 5 8.75 -3.89 -16.21
CA LEU A 5 8.30 -4.31 -14.90
C LEU A 5 7.70 -5.70 -15.12
N GLU A 6 8.45 -6.76 -14.81
CA GLU A 6 7.93 -8.12 -14.77
C GLU A 6 6.77 -8.10 -13.76
N VAL A 7 5.55 -8.01 -14.30
CA VAL A 7 4.33 -7.99 -13.51
C VAL A 7 4.17 -9.40 -12.96
N ASN A 8 4.61 -9.61 -11.73
CA ASN A 8 4.30 -10.84 -11.00
C ASN A 8 2.80 -10.82 -10.69
N GLU A 9 2.00 -11.42 -11.57
CA GLU A 9 0.57 -11.14 -11.71
C GLU A 9 -0.33 -11.58 -10.55
N ASN A 10 0.16 -12.21 -9.48
CA ASN A 10 -0.75 -12.69 -8.43
C ASN A 10 -0.16 -12.72 -7.02
N ILE A 11 -0.23 -11.60 -6.31
CA ILE A 11 -0.39 -11.67 -4.85
C ILE A 11 -1.78 -12.24 -4.59
N SER A 12 -1.88 -13.35 -3.86
CA SER A 12 -3.20 -13.94 -3.58
C SER A 12 -4.13 -12.93 -2.91
N ALA A 13 -5.38 -12.84 -3.37
CA ALA A 13 -6.36 -11.90 -2.83
C ALA A 13 -6.51 -12.02 -1.29
N LEU A 14 -6.25 -13.20 -0.74
CA LEU A 14 -6.22 -13.45 0.71
C LEU A 14 -5.07 -12.71 1.41
N LYS A 15 -3.86 -12.72 0.83
CA LYS A 15 -2.71 -11.98 1.37
C LYS A 15 -2.98 -10.47 1.36
N ILE A 16 -3.52 -9.93 0.26
CA ILE A 16 -3.84 -8.49 0.15
C ILE A 16 -4.90 -8.08 1.18
N LYS A 17 -5.98 -8.86 1.33
CA LYS A 17 -7.01 -8.60 2.34
C LYS A 17 -6.43 -8.57 3.76
N ASN A 18 -5.49 -9.48 4.06
CA ASN A 18 -4.83 -9.48 5.36
C ASN A 18 -4.02 -8.19 5.57
N ILE A 19 -3.23 -7.79 4.58
CA ILE A 19 -2.47 -6.53 4.61
C ILE A 19 -3.40 -5.34 4.85
N PHE A 20 -4.51 -5.25 4.12
CA PHE A 20 -5.51 -4.20 4.24
C PHE A 20 -6.13 -4.12 5.65
N ASN A 21 -6.47 -5.27 6.24
CA ASN A 21 -6.98 -5.34 7.61
C ASN A 21 -5.97 -4.81 8.64
N HIS A 22 -4.69 -5.05 8.42
CA HIS A 22 -3.61 -4.57 9.29
C HIS A 22 -3.43 -3.05 9.17
N ILE A 23 -3.49 -2.52 7.95
CA ILE A 23 -3.46 -1.07 7.67
C ILE A 23 -4.65 -0.36 8.32
N ALA A 24 -5.86 -0.89 8.15
CA ALA A 24 -7.07 -0.33 8.76
C ALA A 24 -7.00 -0.26 10.29
N LYS A 25 -6.20 -1.14 10.93
CA LYS A 25 -5.96 -1.14 12.38
C LYS A 25 -4.79 -0.26 12.80
N ASN A 26 -4.11 0.41 11.86
CA ASN A 26 -2.85 1.10 12.08
C ASN A 26 -1.78 0.20 12.73
N ARG A 27 -1.63 -1.02 12.20
CA ARG A 27 -0.68 -2.02 12.72
C ARG A 27 0.07 -2.71 11.58
N CYS A 28 1.37 -2.83 11.72
CA CYS A 28 2.17 -3.64 10.81
C CYS A 28 1.83 -5.13 10.93
N ILE A 29 1.74 -5.81 9.79
CA ILE A 29 1.48 -7.25 9.69
C ILE A 29 2.60 -8.13 10.26
N HIS A 30 3.86 -7.66 10.24
CA HIS A 30 5.00 -8.44 10.72
C HIS A 30 5.41 -8.11 12.16
N CYS A 31 5.39 -6.82 12.52
CA CYS A 31 5.98 -6.31 13.76
C CYS A 31 4.91 -5.88 14.78
N SER A 32 3.62 -5.83 14.41
CA SER A 32 2.50 -5.30 15.21
C SER A 32 2.69 -3.87 15.75
N SER A 33 3.75 -3.17 15.36
CA SER A 33 3.97 -1.77 15.70
C SER A 33 3.03 -0.87 14.92
N HIS A 34 2.88 0.37 15.36
CA HIS A 34 2.08 1.36 14.64
C HIS A 34 2.71 1.66 13.28
N LEU A 35 1.84 1.90 12.29
CA LEU A 35 2.28 2.33 10.98
C LEU A 35 2.49 3.84 10.99
N HIS A 36 3.52 4.27 10.27
CA HIS A 36 3.72 5.65 9.91
C HIS A 36 3.14 5.88 8.51
N TYR A 37 2.46 7.01 8.33
CA TYR A 37 1.87 7.42 7.07
C TYR A 37 2.44 8.78 6.70
N ASP A 38 2.91 8.89 5.48
CA ASP A 38 3.37 10.13 4.87
C ASP A 38 2.52 10.37 3.61
N GLU A 39 1.56 11.29 3.72
CA GLU A 39 0.64 11.63 2.65
C GLU A 39 1.13 12.88 1.91
N GLN A 40 1.33 12.72 0.60
CA GLN A 40 1.72 13.79 -0.32
C GLN A 40 0.58 14.01 -1.34
N PRO A 41 0.61 15.13 -2.10
CA PRO A 41 -0.43 15.42 -3.09
C PRO A 41 -0.60 14.32 -4.14
N ASP A 42 0.49 13.74 -4.62
CA ASP A 42 0.53 12.75 -5.70
C ASP A 42 0.85 11.32 -5.21
N SER A 43 1.09 11.15 -3.92
CA SER A 43 1.62 9.89 -3.39
C SER A 43 1.26 9.65 -1.91
N LEU A 44 1.45 8.41 -1.47
CA LEU A 44 1.24 7.97 -0.09
C LEU A 44 2.30 6.93 0.24
N TYR A 45 3.01 7.12 1.35
CA TYR A 45 3.98 6.16 1.86
C TYR A 45 3.54 5.62 3.22
N ILE A 46 3.62 4.30 3.40
CA ILE A 46 3.25 3.61 4.64
C ILE A 46 4.39 2.70 5.07
N SER A 47 4.82 2.77 6.34
CA SER A 47 5.93 1.95 6.85
C SER A 47 5.81 1.58 8.34
N CYS A 48 6.44 0.46 8.75
CA CYS A 48 6.67 0.13 10.18
C CYS A 48 7.93 0.88 10.67
N SER A 49 7.81 1.73 11.69
CA SER A 49 8.91 2.55 12.21
C SER A 49 10.00 1.77 12.96
N LYS A 50 9.69 0.55 13.42
CA LYS A 50 10.61 -0.25 14.26
C LYS A 50 11.67 -1.00 13.47
N ASN A 51 11.36 -1.47 12.27
CA ASN A 51 12.28 -2.24 11.41
C ASN A 51 12.01 -1.85 9.97
N PHE A 52 12.91 -1.06 9.41
CA PHE A 52 12.68 -0.33 8.18
C PHE A 52 12.33 -1.23 6.98
N ASP A 53 12.68 -2.52 6.94
CA ASP A 53 12.61 -3.30 5.69
C ASP A 53 11.47 -4.33 5.60
N HIS A 54 10.76 -4.64 6.69
CA HIS A 54 9.79 -5.75 6.63
C HIS A 54 8.40 -5.34 6.10
N PHE A 55 8.02 -4.06 6.16
CA PHE A 55 6.73 -3.58 5.64
C PHE A 55 6.84 -2.16 5.09
N ARG A 56 6.64 -2.00 3.78
CA ARG A 56 6.53 -0.70 3.11
C ARG A 56 5.47 -0.76 2.01
N ILE A 57 4.74 0.34 1.88
CA ILE A 57 3.79 0.59 0.79
C ILE A 57 4.08 1.95 0.18
N SER A 58 4.14 2.01 -1.14
CA SER A 58 4.17 3.24 -1.92
C SER A 58 2.94 3.26 -2.82
N GLY A 59 2.00 4.16 -2.56
CA GLY A 59 0.83 4.42 -3.40
C GLY A 59 1.01 5.68 -4.23
N PHE A 60 0.58 5.64 -5.48
CA PHE A 60 0.57 6.79 -6.39
C PHE A 60 -0.85 7.20 -6.71
N LYS A 61 -1.09 8.51 -6.69
CA LYS A 61 -2.38 9.12 -6.94
C LYS A 61 -2.37 9.81 -8.29
N ASP A 62 -3.48 9.72 -8.99
CA ASP A 62 -3.77 10.64 -10.07
C ASP A 62 -3.91 12.07 -9.49
N ILE A 63 -3.16 13.02 -10.03
CA ILE A 63 -3.07 14.38 -9.47
C ILE A 63 -4.39 15.14 -9.58
N GLU A 64 -5.18 14.88 -10.63
CA GLU A 64 -6.43 15.60 -10.88
C GLU A 64 -7.57 15.08 -10.00
N THR A 65 -7.64 13.76 -9.80
CA THR A 65 -8.76 13.10 -9.11
C THR A 65 -8.43 12.67 -7.69
N GLY A 66 -7.15 12.63 -7.30
CA GLY A 66 -6.67 12.08 -6.04
C GLY A 66 -6.86 10.56 -5.93
N LYS A 67 -7.28 9.87 -6.99
CA LYS A 67 -7.53 8.42 -6.98
C LYS A 67 -6.22 7.65 -6.95
N ILE A 68 -6.17 6.59 -6.15
CA ILE A 68 -5.00 5.72 -6.11
C ILE A 68 -5.01 4.85 -7.37
N ILE A 69 -4.01 5.04 -8.23
CA ILE A 69 -3.89 4.36 -9.53
C ILE A 69 -2.88 3.22 -9.49
N LEU A 70 -1.97 3.22 -8.52
CA LEU A 70 -0.90 2.24 -8.42
C LEU A 70 -0.43 2.10 -6.98
N ILE A 71 -0.11 0.88 -6.57
CA ILE A 71 0.44 0.57 -5.25
C ILE A 71 1.57 -0.43 -5.42
N TYR A 72 2.71 -0.13 -4.81
CA TYR A 72 3.82 -1.06 -4.62
C TYR A 72 3.89 -1.46 -3.15
N LEU A 73 4.02 -2.76 -2.92
CA LEU A 73 4.42 -3.34 -1.65
C LEU A 73 5.90 -3.71 -1.78
N ASN A 74 6.68 -3.67 -0.69
CA ASN A 74 8.10 -4.05 -0.71
C ASN A 74 8.37 -5.39 -1.43
N ASN A 75 9.65 -5.64 -1.78
CA ASN A 75 10.17 -6.79 -2.54
C ASN A 75 9.78 -8.20 -2.04
N MET A 76 9.02 -8.32 -0.93
CA MET A 76 8.46 -9.59 -0.45
C MET A 76 7.07 -9.89 -1.01
N ASN A 77 6.38 -8.90 -1.60
CA ASN A 77 5.04 -9.06 -2.18
C ASN A 77 4.93 -8.19 -3.43
N GLU A 78 5.59 -8.60 -4.50
CA GLU A 78 5.47 -7.96 -5.82
C GLU A 78 4.10 -8.30 -6.44
N GLY A 79 3.42 -7.30 -7.01
CA GLY A 79 2.24 -7.49 -7.83
C GLY A 79 1.47 -6.20 -8.11
N ILE A 80 0.96 -6.07 -9.35
CA ILE A 80 0.06 -4.97 -9.73
C ILE A 80 -1.33 -5.26 -9.17
N MET A 81 -1.88 -4.31 -8.41
CA MET A 81 -3.25 -4.42 -7.91
C MET A 81 -4.26 -4.07 -9.01
N ASN A 82 -5.33 -4.86 -9.13
CA ASN A 82 -6.44 -4.50 -9.98
C ASN A 82 -7.27 -3.33 -9.40
N GLU A 83 -8.10 -2.71 -10.25
CA GLU A 83 -8.91 -1.54 -9.89
C GLU A 83 -9.80 -1.76 -8.65
N LYS A 84 -10.35 -2.96 -8.49
CA LYS A 84 -11.17 -3.30 -7.31
C LYS A 84 -10.37 -3.20 -6.01
N LEU A 85 -9.15 -3.76 -6.02
CA LEU A 85 -8.26 -3.72 -4.85
C LEU A 85 -7.73 -2.31 -4.58
N LEU A 86 -7.44 -1.53 -5.63
CA LEU A 86 -7.09 -0.11 -5.50
C LEU A 86 -8.23 0.69 -4.85
N GLY A 87 -9.48 0.46 -5.29
CA GLY A 87 -10.66 1.09 -4.71
C GLY A 87 -10.91 0.69 -3.26
N ASP A 88 -10.72 -0.59 -2.91
CA ASP A 88 -10.82 -1.06 -1.53
C ASP A 88 -9.71 -0.47 -0.64
N PHE A 89 -8.49 -0.37 -1.15
CA PHE A 89 -7.39 0.31 -0.46
C PHE A 89 -7.69 1.79 -0.22
N GLN A 90 -8.17 2.51 -1.24
CA GLN A 90 -8.48 3.93 -1.11
C GLN A 90 -9.54 4.20 -0.02
N LYS A 91 -10.56 3.33 0.11
CA LYS A 91 -11.53 3.43 1.22
C LYS A 91 -10.88 3.28 2.59
N ILE A 92 -9.91 2.38 2.72
CA ILE A 92 -9.18 2.17 3.98
C ILE A 92 -8.35 3.41 4.29
N ILE A 93 -7.61 3.94 3.32
CA ILE A 93 -6.79 5.14 3.50
C ILE A 93 -7.65 6.34 3.91
N HIS A 94 -8.79 6.58 3.25
CA HIS A 94 -9.70 7.66 3.65
C HIS A 94 -10.30 7.50 5.06
N SER A 95 -10.31 6.29 5.63
CA SER A 95 -10.79 6.05 6.99
C SER A 95 -9.75 6.38 8.07
N ILE A 96 -8.48 6.54 7.67
CA ILE A 96 -7.38 6.84 8.57
C ILE A 96 -7.31 8.35 8.76
N LYS A 97 -7.33 8.79 10.02
CA LYS A 97 -7.07 10.20 10.36
C LYS A 97 -5.56 10.41 10.38
N PHE A 98 -5.03 11.12 9.39
CA PHE A 98 -3.66 11.63 9.44
C PHE A 98 -3.64 12.77 10.47
N SER A 99 -2.91 12.57 11.55
CA SER A 99 -2.79 13.49 12.69
C SER A 99 -1.42 14.11 12.75
#